data_AF-A0A6A4QMD7-F1
#
_entry.id   AF-A0A6A4QMD7-F1
#
_cell.length_a   1.000
_cell.length_b   1.000
_cell.length_c   1.000
_cell.angle_alpha   90.00
_cell.angle_beta   90.00
_cell.angle_gamma   90.00
#
_symmetry.space_group_name_H-M   'P 1'
#
loop_
_entity.id
_entity.type
_entity.pdbx_description
1 polymer ?
#
loop_
_entity_poly.entity_id
_entity_poly.type
_entity_poly.pdbx_seq_one_letter_code
_entity_poly.pdbx_strand_id
1 'polypeptide(L)'
;MKLTFVGMWCQVSIPSQRRYVEYWESVLSVPRGAGNGAPIVNLPQSCTRELRRIRLYDTVNINTVFFVISELQQVPDQVYHPLVEVSRSCCRQVKKGYQRTNSPRYYISYVEDYENRKQSEPEEPHVVVQMDTESPIIYKKSCLDHYFDKPIRVTGDVRVIFYEKMIGGRLFYCCFNTAFIRNSLLQLTIREMDKVGKKGKSICGPAFCVELLFGPANTGRSSSSISIDDNFSDDSF
;
A
#
# COMPACT_ATOMS: atom_id res chain seq x y z
N MET A 1 -27.19 29.72 -10.75
CA MET A 1 -25.78 30.00 -10.38
C MET A 1 -24.90 29.35 -11.46
N LYS A 2 -24.38 30.16 -12.40
CA LYS A 2 -23.53 29.69 -13.50
C LYS A 2 -22.10 29.54 -12.96
N LEU A 3 -21.59 28.31 -12.84
CA LEU A 3 -20.15 28.11 -12.70
C LEU A 3 -19.51 28.23 -14.09
N THR A 4 -18.95 29.40 -14.33
CA THR A 4 -18.02 29.63 -15.43
C THR A 4 -16.78 28.79 -15.18
N PHE A 5 -16.54 27.78 -16.01
CA PHE A 5 -15.25 27.09 -16.12
C PHE A 5 -14.24 28.10 -16.68
N VAL A 6 -13.69 28.95 -15.82
CA VAL A 6 -12.45 29.65 -16.13
C VAL A 6 -11.37 28.60 -16.02
N GLY A 7 -10.72 28.32 -17.15
CA GLY A 7 -9.61 27.36 -17.26
C GLY A 7 -8.52 27.68 -16.25
N MET A 8 -8.63 27.08 -15.06
CA MET A 8 -7.57 26.98 -14.09
C MET A 8 -7.04 25.57 -14.22
N TRP A 9 -6.01 25.42 -15.04
CA TRP A 9 -5.08 24.31 -14.92
C TRP A 9 -4.44 24.43 -13.53
N CYS A 10 -5.14 24.02 -12.47
CA CYS A 10 -4.50 23.73 -11.21
C CYS A 10 -3.52 22.60 -11.53
N GLN A 11 -2.23 22.93 -11.67
CA GLN A 11 -1.19 21.92 -11.73
C GLN A 11 -1.24 21.13 -10.43
N VAL A 12 -1.96 20.03 -10.43
CA VAL A 12 -1.87 18.99 -9.41
C VAL A 12 -0.48 18.36 -9.59
N SER A 13 0.54 19.04 -9.08
CA SER A 13 1.95 18.71 -9.33
C SER A 13 2.48 17.69 -8.34
N ILE A 14 1.87 17.61 -7.15
CA ILE A 14 2.28 16.68 -6.10
C ILE A 14 1.71 15.30 -6.43
N PRO A 15 2.55 14.25 -6.52
CA PRO A 15 2.08 12.91 -6.88
C PRO A 15 0.94 12.35 -6.01
N SER A 16 0.98 12.54 -4.68
CA SER A 16 -0.15 12.10 -3.86
C SER A 16 -1.43 12.87 -4.14
N GLN A 17 -1.37 14.15 -4.54
CA GLN A 17 -2.58 14.86 -4.96
C GLN A 17 -3.16 14.27 -6.25
N ARG A 18 -2.31 13.93 -7.22
CA ARG A 18 -2.75 13.25 -8.46
C ARG A 18 -3.42 11.91 -8.15
N ARG A 19 -2.82 11.13 -7.25
CA ARG A 19 -3.41 9.88 -6.75
C ARG A 19 -4.80 10.08 -6.14
N TYR A 20 -5.01 11.13 -5.35
CA TYR A 20 -6.32 11.41 -4.76
C TYR A 20 -7.34 11.94 -5.78
N VAL A 21 -6.88 12.62 -6.83
CA VAL A 21 -7.75 12.96 -7.98
C VAL A 21 -8.16 11.70 -8.74
N GLU A 22 -7.25 10.75 -8.96
CA GLU A 22 -7.56 9.44 -9.56
C GLU A 22 -8.54 8.64 -8.69
N TYR A 23 -8.37 8.67 -7.35
CA TYR A 23 -9.35 8.09 -6.43
C TYR A 23 -10.72 8.73 -6.59
N TRP A 24 -10.78 10.06 -6.63
CA TRP A 24 -12.03 10.79 -6.82
C TRP A 24 -12.69 10.45 -8.16
N GLU A 25 -11.93 10.40 -9.25
CA GLU A 25 -12.41 9.99 -10.57
C GLU A 25 -12.99 8.57 -10.54
N SER A 26 -12.33 7.64 -9.84
CA SER A 26 -12.78 6.25 -9.78
C SER A 26 -14.08 6.00 -9.01
N VAL A 27 -14.49 6.95 -8.14
CA VAL A 27 -15.75 6.86 -7.37
C VAL A 27 -16.90 7.64 -8.01
N LEU A 28 -16.61 8.43 -9.06
CA LEU A 28 -17.62 9.19 -9.78
C LEU A 28 -18.29 8.33 -10.85
N SER A 29 -19.62 8.31 -10.84
CA SER A 29 -20.43 7.70 -11.90
C SER A 29 -21.32 8.77 -12.52
N VAL A 30 -21.16 9.00 -13.82
CA VAL A 30 -22.01 9.91 -14.59
C VAL A 30 -23.10 9.07 -15.28
N PRO A 31 -24.39 9.28 -14.98
CA PRO A 31 -25.47 8.55 -15.63
C PRO A 31 -25.43 8.79 -17.15
N ARG A 32 -25.31 7.72 -17.95
CA ARG A 32 -25.40 7.82 -19.42
C ARG A 32 -26.86 7.88 -19.82
N GLY A 33 -27.39 9.09 -20.02
CA GLY A 33 -28.73 9.35 -20.54
C GLY A 33 -28.89 10.82 -20.90
N ALA A 34 -29.82 11.15 -21.81
CA ALA A 34 -30.04 12.50 -22.34
C ALA A 34 -30.54 13.55 -21.31
N GLY A 35 -30.54 13.20 -20.01
CA GLY A 35 -30.79 14.13 -18.92
C GLY A 35 -29.50 14.41 -18.17
N ASN A 36 -29.14 15.69 -18.04
CA ASN A 36 -28.03 16.19 -17.23
C ASN A 36 -28.24 15.89 -15.73
N GLY A 37 -28.16 14.61 -15.34
CA GLY A 37 -28.23 14.19 -13.95
C GLY A 37 -26.95 14.58 -13.19
N ALA A 38 -27.09 14.86 -11.90
CA ALA A 38 -25.93 15.10 -11.03
C ALA A 38 -25.04 13.84 -10.99
N PRO A 39 -23.70 14.01 -10.94
CA PRO A 39 -22.79 12.88 -10.78
C PRO A 39 -23.07 12.17 -9.45
N ILE A 40 -23.08 10.83 -9.50
CA ILE A 40 -23.26 9.97 -8.33
C ILE A 40 -21.87 9.66 -7.77
N VAL A 41 -21.70 9.83 -6.45
CA VAL A 41 -20.45 9.53 -5.75
C VAL A 41 -20.60 8.21 -5.00
N ASN A 42 -19.92 7.17 -5.45
CA ASN A 42 -19.91 5.84 -4.85
C ASN A 42 -18.64 5.65 -4.03
N LEU A 43 -18.62 6.17 -2.79
CA LEU A 43 -17.46 6.05 -1.91
C LEU A 43 -17.20 4.57 -1.57
N PRO A 44 -15.93 4.10 -1.65
CA PRO A 44 -15.61 2.75 -1.23
C PRO A 44 -15.80 2.62 0.28
N GLN A 45 -16.15 1.41 0.72
CA GLN A 45 -16.23 1.12 2.14
C GLN A 45 -14.85 1.32 2.79
N SER A 46 -14.83 1.97 3.95
CA SER A 46 -13.61 2.07 4.76
C SER A 46 -13.07 0.68 5.07
N CYS A 47 -11.78 0.47 4.81
CA CYS A 47 -11.12 -0.82 4.94
C CYS A 47 -9.88 -0.68 5.81
N THR A 48 -9.83 -1.40 6.92
CA THR A 48 -8.58 -1.54 7.70
C THR A 48 -7.69 -2.57 7.02
N ARG A 49 -6.38 -2.29 6.94
CA ARG A 49 -5.39 -3.22 6.40
C ARG A 49 -4.22 -3.42 7.36
N GLU A 50 -3.68 -4.62 7.35
CA GLU A 50 -2.47 -4.96 8.09
C GLU A 50 -1.25 -4.71 7.22
N LEU A 51 -0.46 -3.66 7.47
CA LEU A 51 0.84 -3.48 6.83
C LEU A 51 1.84 -4.49 7.42
N ARG A 52 2.36 -5.36 6.57
CA ARG A 52 3.26 -6.47 6.95
C ARG A 52 4.72 -6.19 6.62
N ARG A 53 4.97 -5.49 5.51
CA ARG A 53 6.31 -5.20 5.04
C ARG A 53 6.39 -3.87 4.30
N ILE A 54 7.51 -3.18 4.51
CA ILE A 54 7.96 -2.08 3.65
C ILE A 54 9.28 -2.51 3.00
N ARG A 55 9.40 -2.32 1.69
CA ARG A 55 10.62 -2.64 0.95
C ARG A 55 10.97 -1.51 -0.01
N LEU A 56 12.27 -1.17 -0.07
CA LEU A 56 12.83 -0.23 -1.03
C LEU A 56 13.73 -1.01 -1.97
N TYR A 57 13.45 -0.90 -3.26
CA TYR A 57 14.21 -1.54 -4.32
C TYR A 57 15.20 -0.57 -4.95
N ASP A 58 16.29 -1.14 -5.47
CA ASP A 58 17.30 -0.41 -6.25
C ASP A 58 17.84 0.82 -5.50
N THR A 59 18.13 0.65 -4.21
CA THR A 59 18.77 1.70 -3.42
C THR A 59 20.25 1.84 -3.78
N VAL A 60 20.83 3.03 -3.63
CA VAL A 60 22.25 3.29 -3.95
C VAL A 60 22.91 4.05 -2.81
N ASN A 61 24.13 3.66 -2.43
CA ASN A 61 24.94 4.33 -1.40
C ASN A 61 24.25 4.50 -0.03
N ILE A 62 23.32 3.60 0.32
CA ILE A 62 22.60 3.64 1.59
C ILE A 62 22.27 2.23 2.07
N ASN A 63 22.44 2.00 3.38
CA ASN A 63 22.21 0.70 4.01
C ASN A 63 21.02 0.71 4.98
N THR A 64 20.47 1.89 5.27
CA THR A 64 19.34 2.05 6.19
C THR A 64 18.53 3.29 5.81
N VAL A 65 17.21 3.16 5.82
CA VAL A 65 16.27 4.27 5.65
C VAL A 65 15.25 4.20 6.78
N PHE A 66 15.11 5.30 7.52
CA PHE A 66 14.11 5.40 8.57
C PHE A 66 12.76 5.80 7.99
N PHE A 67 11.67 5.39 8.62
CA PHE A 67 10.34 5.79 8.20
C PHE A 67 9.41 6.05 9.39
N VAL A 68 8.40 6.88 9.14
CA VAL A 68 7.29 7.16 10.04
C VAL A 68 6.00 6.95 9.28
N ILE A 69 5.09 6.18 9.86
CA ILE A 69 3.75 5.91 9.36
C ILE A 69 2.78 6.70 10.22
N SER A 70 1.93 7.48 9.59
CA SER A 70 0.85 8.21 10.25
C SER A 70 -0.46 7.98 9.54
N GLU A 71 -1.56 7.95 10.27
CA GLU A 71 -2.90 7.93 9.70
C GLU A 71 -3.67 9.19 10.10
N LEU A 72 -4.62 9.57 9.26
CA LEU A 72 -5.48 10.72 9.48
C LEU A 72 -6.66 10.30 10.38
N GLN A 73 -6.72 10.80 11.61
CA GLN A 73 -7.76 10.41 12.56
C GLN A 73 -8.94 11.38 12.54
N GLN A 74 -10.15 10.83 12.50
CA GLN A 74 -11.36 11.63 12.70
C GLN A 74 -11.55 11.91 14.19
N VAL A 75 -11.61 13.20 14.53
CA VAL A 75 -11.91 13.68 15.88
C VAL A 75 -13.30 14.30 15.85
N PRO A 76 -14.23 13.88 16.72
CA PRO A 76 -15.53 14.53 16.85
C PRO A 76 -15.37 16.04 17.03
N ASP A 77 -16.25 16.81 16.39
CA ASP A 77 -16.30 18.27 16.49
C ASP A 77 -15.10 19.04 15.91
N GLN A 78 -14.18 18.37 15.22
CA GLN A 78 -13.08 19.03 14.49
C GLN A 78 -13.27 18.94 12.98
N VAL A 79 -13.09 20.09 12.31
CA VAL A 79 -13.09 20.18 10.84
C VAL A 79 -11.80 19.59 10.26
N TYR A 80 -10.68 19.75 10.96
CA TYR A 80 -9.39 19.23 10.55
C TYR A 80 -9.09 17.92 11.25
N HIS A 81 -8.65 16.94 10.47
CA HIS A 81 -8.28 15.64 10.99
C HIS A 81 -6.77 15.63 11.27
N PRO A 82 -6.33 15.42 12.53
CA PRO A 82 -4.91 15.35 12.84
C PRO A 82 -4.26 14.09 12.25
N LEU A 83 -2.98 14.22 11.87
CA LEU A 83 -2.14 13.05 11.58
C LEU A 83 -1.60 12.48 12.90
N VAL A 84 -1.86 11.20 13.14
CA VAL A 84 -1.37 10.47 14.32
C VAL A 84 -0.31 9.47 13.90
N GLU A 85 0.85 9.48 14.57
CA GLU A 85 1.92 8.50 14.33
C GLU A 85 1.47 7.12 14.81
N VAL A 86 1.41 6.18 13.88
CA VAL A 86 1.04 4.78 14.14
C VAL A 86 2.28 3.95 14.45
N SER A 87 3.37 4.22 13.73
CA SER A 87 4.63 3.49 13.91
C SER A 87 5.81 4.23 13.32
N ARG A 88 6.99 3.93 13.86
CA ARG A 88 8.29 4.42 13.40
C ARG A 88 9.31 3.31 13.48
N SER A 89 10.05 3.13 12.39
CA SER A 89 11.09 2.10 12.33
C SER A 89 12.08 2.40 11.19
N CYS A 90 12.85 1.40 10.75
CA CYS A 90 13.79 1.54 9.64
C CYS A 90 13.86 0.28 8.77
N CYS A 91 14.00 0.50 7.47
CA CYS A 91 14.38 -0.52 6.50
C CYS A 91 15.89 -0.68 6.51
N ARG A 92 16.39 -1.92 6.52
CA ARG A 92 17.82 -2.25 6.53
C ARG A 92 18.14 -3.22 5.41
N GLN A 93 19.42 -3.30 5.05
CA GLN A 93 19.85 -4.25 4.02
C GLN A 93 19.55 -5.69 4.45
N VAL A 94 18.96 -6.47 3.53
CA VAL A 94 18.73 -7.90 3.72
C VAL A 94 20.07 -8.60 3.93
N LYS A 95 20.30 -9.16 5.13
CA LYS A 95 21.52 -9.94 5.40
C LYS A 95 21.42 -11.29 4.69
N LYS A 96 22.48 -11.69 3.96
CA LYS A 96 22.60 -13.03 3.37
C LYS A 96 22.42 -14.08 4.49
N GLY A 97 21.45 -14.98 4.31
CA GLY A 97 21.10 -16.03 5.27
C GLY A 97 19.91 -15.74 6.19
N TYR A 98 19.41 -14.49 6.23
CA TYR A 98 18.20 -14.13 6.98
C TYR A 98 17.02 -13.88 6.01
N GLN A 99 16.69 -14.87 5.19
CA GLN A 99 15.38 -14.90 4.53
C GLN A 99 14.40 -15.44 5.56
N ARG A 100 13.51 -14.60 6.10
CA ARG A 100 12.25 -15.13 6.63
C ARG A 100 11.55 -15.76 5.42
N THR A 101 11.60 -17.09 5.36
CA THR A 101 11.15 -17.91 4.23
C THR A 101 9.65 -17.79 3.95
N ASN A 102 8.88 -17.17 4.85
CA ASN A 102 7.43 -17.10 4.74
C ASN A 102 6.92 -15.66 4.85
N SER A 103 6.88 -14.95 3.71
CA SER A 103 5.99 -13.80 3.55
C SER A 103 4.96 -14.13 2.47
N PRO A 104 3.83 -14.76 2.82
CA PRO A 104 2.77 -15.00 1.85
C PRO A 104 2.29 -13.66 1.27
N ARG A 105 2.43 -13.48 -0.04
CA ARG A 105 1.74 -12.40 -0.77
C ARG A 105 0.35 -12.91 -1.12
N TYR A 106 -0.68 -12.30 -0.55
CA TYR A 106 -2.07 -12.68 -0.81
C TYR A 106 -2.58 -11.90 -2.03
N TYR A 107 -2.74 -12.59 -3.14
CA TYR A 107 -3.42 -12.11 -4.33
C TYR A 107 -4.88 -12.56 -4.26
N ILE A 108 -5.80 -11.62 -4.42
CA ILE A 108 -7.22 -11.91 -4.54
C ILE A 108 -7.56 -11.84 -6.02
N SER A 109 -7.96 -12.96 -6.63
CA SER A 109 -8.48 -12.97 -8.00
C SER A 109 -10.00 -12.82 -7.97
N TYR A 110 -10.52 -11.84 -8.69
CA TYR A 110 -11.96 -11.69 -8.94
C TYR A 110 -12.26 -12.25 -10.34
N VAL A 111 -13.25 -13.14 -10.46
CA VAL A 111 -13.75 -13.57 -11.77
C VAL A 111 -14.73 -12.49 -12.24
N GLU A 112 -14.38 -11.76 -13.29
CA GLU A 112 -15.34 -10.85 -13.96
C GLU A 112 -16.25 -11.69 -14.86
N ASP A 113 -17.46 -11.92 -14.39
CA ASP A 113 -18.47 -12.72 -15.09
C ASP A 113 -19.11 -11.86 -16.20
N TYR A 114 -18.48 -11.84 -17.39
CA TYR A 114 -18.97 -11.06 -18.53
C TYR A 114 -20.21 -11.64 -19.20
N GLU A 115 -20.61 -12.88 -18.92
CA GLU A 115 -21.70 -13.53 -19.66
C GLU A 115 -22.42 -14.60 -18.80
N ASN A 116 -23.25 -14.21 -17.83
CA ASN A 116 -24.62 -14.74 -17.70
C ASN A 116 -25.39 -14.18 -16.50
N ARG A 117 -26.63 -13.75 -16.80
CA ARG A 117 -27.67 -13.56 -15.79
C ARG A 117 -28.01 -14.92 -15.16
N LYS A 118 -27.75 -15.08 -13.86
CA LYS A 118 -28.66 -15.69 -12.86
C LYS A 118 -28.08 -15.55 -11.46
N GLN A 119 -28.95 -15.24 -10.50
CA GLN A 119 -28.61 -15.17 -9.08
C GLN A 119 -28.06 -16.52 -8.60
N SER A 120 -26.83 -16.52 -8.11
CA SER A 120 -26.29 -17.51 -7.18
C SER A 120 -25.19 -16.84 -6.35
N GLU A 121 -24.96 -17.37 -5.16
CA GLU A 121 -24.27 -16.78 -4.01
C GLU A 121 -22.96 -16.02 -4.31
N PRO A 122 -22.54 -15.05 -3.47
CA PRO A 122 -21.25 -14.38 -3.63
C PRO A 122 -20.14 -15.43 -3.54
N GLU A 123 -19.60 -15.81 -4.69
CA GLU A 123 -18.50 -16.77 -4.80
C GLU A 123 -17.30 -16.21 -4.01
N GLU A 124 -16.85 -16.97 -3.00
CA GLU A 124 -15.78 -16.51 -2.12
C GLU A 124 -14.53 -16.21 -2.96
N PRO A 125 -13.90 -15.03 -2.81
CA PRO A 125 -12.75 -14.66 -3.60
C PRO A 125 -11.63 -15.68 -3.42
N HIS A 126 -11.13 -16.25 -4.52
CA HIS A 126 -9.99 -17.15 -4.46
C HIS A 126 -8.74 -16.39 -3.97
N VAL A 127 -8.19 -16.85 -2.83
CA VAL A 127 -6.98 -16.30 -2.24
C VAL A 127 -5.79 -17.12 -2.76
N VAL A 128 -5.03 -16.53 -3.68
CA VAL A 128 -3.77 -17.10 -4.16
C VAL A 128 -2.63 -16.57 -3.30
N VAL A 129 -1.82 -17.48 -2.76
CA VAL A 129 -0.63 -17.11 -1.99
C VAL A 129 0.59 -17.28 -2.88
N GLN A 130 1.25 -16.17 -3.23
CA GLN A 130 2.56 -16.23 -3.88
C GLN A 130 3.66 -16.09 -2.83
N MET A 131 4.64 -16.99 -2.90
CA MET A 131 5.86 -16.88 -2.12
C MET A 131 6.82 -15.88 -2.77
N ASP A 132 7.46 -15.06 -1.95
CA ASP A 132 8.44 -14.08 -2.42
C ASP A 132 9.72 -14.79 -2.89
N THR A 133 9.87 -14.96 -4.21
CA THR A 133 11.05 -15.60 -4.84
C THR A 133 12.16 -14.62 -5.17
N GLU A 134 12.06 -13.37 -4.72
CA GLU A 134 13.05 -12.33 -5.03
C GLU A 134 14.36 -12.58 -4.29
N SER A 135 15.30 -13.23 -4.98
CA SER A 135 16.67 -13.33 -4.53
C SER A 135 17.44 -12.06 -4.95
N PRO A 136 18.00 -11.28 -4.00
CA PRO A 136 18.85 -10.13 -4.34
C PRO A 136 20.11 -10.54 -5.15
N ILE A 137 20.45 -11.84 -5.15
CA ILE A 137 21.55 -12.41 -5.92
C ILE A 137 21.25 -12.44 -7.42
N ILE A 138 19.98 -12.65 -7.81
CA ILE A 138 19.58 -12.78 -9.22
C ILE A 138 19.62 -11.42 -9.93
N TYR A 139 19.25 -10.33 -9.23
CA TYR A 139 19.13 -9.01 -9.84
C TYR A 139 20.28 -8.04 -9.53
N LYS A 140 21.22 -8.40 -8.64
CA LYS A 140 22.33 -7.52 -8.17
C LYS A 140 21.90 -6.14 -7.66
N LYS A 141 20.61 -5.91 -7.37
CA LYS A 141 20.10 -4.63 -6.88
C LYS A 141 20.12 -4.62 -5.37
N SER A 142 20.56 -3.51 -4.79
CA SER A 142 20.50 -3.37 -3.33
C SER A 142 19.04 -3.14 -2.91
N CYS A 143 18.63 -3.82 -1.85
CA CYS A 143 17.28 -3.78 -1.34
C CYS A 143 17.33 -3.55 0.17
N LEU A 144 16.50 -2.63 0.65
CA LEU A 144 16.28 -2.41 2.07
C LEU A 144 14.87 -2.88 2.41
N ASP A 145 14.73 -3.65 3.48
CA ASP A 145 13.42 -4.14 3.91
C ASP A 145 13.19 -3.95 5.41
N HIS A 146 11.91 -3.93 5.76
CA HIS A 146 11.42 -3.99 7.11
C HIS A 146 10.19 -4.89 7.16
N TYR A 147 10.27 -5.95 7.96
CA TYR A 147 9.13 -6.80 8.32
C TYR A 147 8.64 -6.41 9.70
N PHE A 148 7.34 -6.20 9.84
CA PHE A 148 6.74 -6.00 11.15
C PHE A 148 6.52 -7.36 11.81
N ASP A 149 7.12 -7.59 12.99
CA ASP A 149 6.87 -8.81 13.77
C ASP A 149 5.40 -8.94 14.14
N LYS A 150 4.75 -7.81 14.43
CA LYS A 150 3.32 -7.68 14.56
C LYS A 150 2.82 -6.70 13.48
N PRO A 151 2.02 -7.16 12.49
CA PRO A 151 1.51 -6.28 11.44
C PRO A 151 0.81 -5.05 12.00
N ILE A 152 1.01 -3.91 11.34
CA ILE A 152 0.43 -2.64 11.78
C ILE A 152 -0.92 -2.47 11.11
N ARG A 153 -1.96 -2.23 11.91
CA ARG A 153 -3.28 -1.89 11.38
C ARG A 153 -3.32 -0.41 11.01
N VAL A 154 -3.68 -0.13 9.77
CA VAL A 154 -3.89 1.24 9.26
C VAL A 154 -5.23 1.35 8.55
N THR A 155 -5.90 2.50 8.67
CA THR A 155 -7.23 2.71 8.08
C THR A 155 -7.36 4.11 7.46
N GLY A 156 -8.03 4.20 6.32
CA GLY A 156 -8.32 5.48 5.66
C GLY A 156 -7.07 6.09 5.03
N ASP A 157 -6.87 7.38 5.25
CA ASP A 157 -5.75 8.12 4.68
C ASP A 157 -4.47 7.93 5.50
N VAL A 158 -3.45 7.35 4.85
CA VAL A 158 -2.17 6.99 5.45
C VAL A 158 -1.06 7.78 4.78
N ARG A 159 -0.14 8.30 5.60
CA ARG A 159 1.09 8.97 5.17
C ARG A 159 2.29 8.17 5.64
N VAL A 160 3.22 7.91 4.71
CA VAL A 160 4.53 7.31 5.04
C VAL A 160 5.63 8.28 4.66
N ILE A 161 6.44 8.68 5.64
CA ILE A 161 7.56 9.61 5.44
C ILE A 161 8.88 8.85 5.61
N PHE A 162 9.80 9.01 4.67
CA PHE A 162 11.11 8.38 4.69
C PHE A 162 12.21 9.40 5.01
N TYR A 163 13.19 8.96 5.81
CA TYR A 163 14.30 9.78 6.29
C TYR A 163 15.63 9.04 6.16
N GLU A 164 16.69 9.78 5.89
CA GLU A 164 18.06 9.26 5.95
C GLU A 164 18.50 9.01 7.40
N LYS A 165 18.05 9.86 8.34
CA LYS A 165 18.41 9.82 9.76
C LYS A 165 17.14 9.99 10.60
N MET A 166 17.13 9.50 11.84
CA MET A 166 15.97 9.64 12.73
C MET A 166 15.56 11.09 13.00
N ILE A 167 16.51 12.03 12.94
CA ILE A 167 16.27 13.47 13.15
C ILE A 167 16.76 14.21 11.92
N GLY A 168 15.85 14.85 11.21
CA GLY A 168 16.13 15.56 9.96
C GLY A 168 16.34 14.64 8.75
N GLY A 169 16.72 15.22 7.61
CA GLY A 169 17.06 14.42 6.42
C GLY A 169 15.88 13.70 5.74
N ARG A 170 14.70 14.35 5.66
CA ARG A 170 13.55 13.82 4.91
C ARG A 170 13.95 13.57 3.45
N LEU A 171 13.71 12.35 2.99
CA LEU A 171 14.01 11.92 1.63
C LEU A 171 12.82 12.22 0.70
N PHE A 172 11.66 11.67 1.06
CA PHE A 172 10.39 11.77 0.34
C PHE A 172 9.26 11.24 1.23
N TYR A 173 8.02 11.40 0.79
CA TYR A 173 6.86 10.75 1.42
C TYR A 173 5.80 10.37 0.39
N CYS A 174 4.83 9.56 0.79
CA CYS A 174 3.63 9.32 0.01
C CYS A 174 2.40 9.36 0.93
N CYS A 175 1.25 9.73 0.36
CA CYS A 175 -0.05 9.60 1.00
C CYS A 175 -0.97 8.73 0.13
N PHE A 176 -1.64 7.75 0.70
CA PHE A 176 -2.58 6.88 0.00
C PHE A 176 -3.78 6.58 0.89
N ASN A 177 -4.84 6.00 0.33
CA ASN A 177 -6.01 5.59 1.09
C ASN A 177 -6.15 4.07 1.05
N THR A 178 -6.39 3.43 2.20
CA THR A 178 -6.42 1.97 2.31
C THR A 178 -7.57 1.30 1.56
N ALA A 179 -8.65 2.02 1.28
CA ALA A 179 -9.81 1.51 0.54
C ALA A 179 -9.50 1.24 -0.94
N PHE A 180 -8.49 1.91 -1.51
CA PHE A 180 -8.13 1.79 -2.93
C PHE A 180 -7.03 0.76 -3.21
N ILE A 181 -6.54 0.05 -2.19
CA ILE A 181 -5.56 -1.03 -2.37
C ILE A 181 -6.29 -2.27 -2.86
N ARG A 182 -5.96 -2.81 -4.03
CA ARG A 182 -6.66 -3.98 -4.60
C ARG A 182 -5.97 -5.31 -4.30
N ASN A 183 -4.65 -5.39 -4.54
CA ASN A 183 -3.92 -6.67 -4.56
C ASN A 183 -3.01 -6.87 -3.34
N SER A 184 -3.44 -6.38 -2.17
CA SER A 184 -2.64 -6.38 -0.94
C SER A 184 -1.25 -5.76 -1.09
N LEU A 185 -1.02 -4.97 -2.14
CA LEU A 185 0.27 -4.44 -2.53
C LEU A 185 0.10 -3.02 -3.06
N LEU A 186 0.95 -2.12 -2.60
CA LEU A 186 1.09 -0.78 -3.16
C LEU A 186 2.56 -0.57 -3.52
N GLN A 187 2.84 -0.52 -4.82
CA GLN A 187 4.16 -0.21 -5.35
C GLN A 187 4.15 1.18 -5.95
N LEU A 188 5.12 2.00 -5.57
CA LEU A 188 5.22 3.39 -5.99
C LEU A 188 6.65 3.68 -6.43
N THR A 189 6.79 4.20 -7.64
CA THR A 189 8.06 4.66 -8.20
C THR A 189 8.49 6.00 -7.61
N ILE A 190 9.73 6.40 -7.86
CA ILE A 190 10.22 7.73 -7.43
C ILE A 190 9.38 8.90 -7.99
N ARG A 191 8.71 8.72 -9.14
CA ARG A 191 7.84 9.74 -9.76
C ARG A 191 6.50 9.90 -9.03
N GLU A 192 6.17 8.92 -8.19
CA GLU A 192 4.95 8.84 -7.40
C GLU A 192 5.16 9.21 -5.92
N MET A 193 6.39 9.64 -5.60
CA MET A 193 6.81 10.12 -4.30
C MET A 193 6.76 11.65 -4.23
N ASP A 194 6.32 12.18 -3.10
CA ASP A 194 6.23 13.61 -2.85
C ASP A 194 7.52 14.18 -2.27
N LYS A 195 7.76 15.46 -2.59
CA LYS A 195 8.88 16.27 -2.06
C LYS A 195 10.25 15.59 -2.18
N VAL A 196 10.47 14.85 -3.28
CA VAL A 196 11.74 14.21 -3.58
C VAL A 196 12.82 15.27 -3.83
N GLY A 197 13.69 15.48 -2.83
CA GLY A 197 14.82 16.39 -2.92
C GLY A 197 16.05 15.78 -3.60
N LYS A 198 17.13 16.56 -3.72
CA LYS A 198 18.43 16.07 -4.24
C LYS A 198 18.90 14.80 -3.53
N LYS A 199 18.77 14.77 -2.21
CA LYS A 199 19.18 13.63 -1.38
C LYS A 199 18.30 12.40 -1.56
N GLY A 200 16.99 12.58 -1.72
CA GLY A 200 16.07 11.51 -2.10
C GLY A 200 16.48 10.89 -3.43
N LYS A 201 16.75 11.71 -4.45
CA LYS A 201 17.20 11.22 -5.77
C LYS A 201 18.55 10.49 -5.70
N SER A 202 19.49 10.95 -4.88
CA SER A 202 20.84 10.36 -4.84
C SER A 202 20.88 8.93 -4.29
N ILE A 203 19.84 8.49 -3.58
CA ILE A 203 19.74 7.12 -3.05
C ILE A 203 18.88 6.20 -3.92
N CYS A 204 18.23 6.74 -4.95
CA CYS A 204 17.31 6.02 -5.81
C CYS A 204 18.01 5.66 -7.12
N GLY A 205 18.18 4.37 -7.38
CA GLY A 205 18.63 3.86 -8.67
C GLY A 205 17.58 4.04 -9.78
N PRO A 206 17.93 3.70 -11.04
CA PRO A 206 17.05 3.86 -12.19
C PRO A 206 15.70 3.13 -12.09
N ALA A 207 15.66 2.02 -11.35
CA ALA A 207 14.49 1.17 -11.14
C ALA A 207 13.98 1.26 -9.69
N PHE A 208 14.22 2.37 -9.01
CA PHE A 208 13.79 2.56 -7.63
C PHE A 208 12.26 2.53 -7.49
N CYS A 209 11.79 1.71 -6.55
CA CYS A 209 10.40 1.74 -6.09
C CYS A 209 10.32 1.43 -4.59
N VAL A 210 9.25 1.95 -3.97
CA VAL A 210 8.81 1.61 -2.62
C VAL A 210 7.65 0.63 -2.76
N GLU A 211 7.72 -0.48 -2.04
CA GLU A 211 6.67 -1.45 -1.93
C GLU A 211 6.14 -1.52 -0.50
N LEU A 212 4.82 -1.47 -0.38
CA LEU A 212 4.08 -1.66 0.86
C LEU A 212 3.22 -2.93 0.68
N LEU A 213 3.53 -3.97 1.44
CA LEU A 213 2.79 -5.22 1.43
C LEU A 213 1.80 -5.24 2.60
N PHE A 214 0.54 -5.49 2.27
CA PHE A 214 -0.56 -5.59 3.19
C PHE A 214 -1.02 -7.06 3.34
N GLY A 215 -1.67 -7.36 4.45
CA GLY A 215 -2.50 -8.54 4.60
C GLY A 215 -3.84 -8.40 3.85
N PRO A 216 -4.63 -9.48 3.81
CA PRO A 216 -5.98 -9.46 3.24
C PRO A 216 -6.87 -8.39 3.90
N ALA A 217 -7.78 -7.82 3.12
CA ALA A 217 -8.75 -6.83 3.59
C ALA A 217 -9.74 -7.48 4.58
N ASN A 218 -10.01 -6.82 5.71
CA ASN A 218 -11.07 -7.21 6.66
C ASN A 218 -11.09 -8.70 7.07
N THR A 219 -10.02 -9.20 7.67
CA THR A 219 -10.11 -10.41 8.49
C THR A 219 -10.74 -10.08 9.84
N GLY A 220 -12.05 -9.80 9.84
CA GLY A 220 -12.87 -9.88 11.05
C GLY A 220 -12.96 -11.31 11.61
N ARG A 221 -12.38 -12.29 10.90
CA ARG A 221 -12.06 -13.61 11.43
C ARG A 221 -10.62 -13.59 11.87
N SER A 222 -10.40 -13.73 13.17
CA SER A 222 -9.10 -14.07 13.76
C SER A 222 -8.37 -15.02 12.83
N SER A 223 -7.11 -14.75 12.53
CA SER A 223 -6.22 -15.74 11.97
C SER A 223 -6.18 -16.90 12.95
N SER A 224 -7.08 -17.87 12.79
CA SER A 224 -6.91 -19.19 13.39
C SER A 224 -5.60 -19.68 12.79
N SER A 225 -4.59 -19.72 13.67
CA SER A 225 -3.36 -20.44 13.45
C SER A 225 -3.69 -21.71 12.70
N ILE A 226 -3.22 -21.81 11.45
CA ILE A 226 -3.01 -23.10 10.84
C ILE A 226 -1.87 -23.69 11.69
N SER A 227 -2.23 -24.43 12.73
CA SER A 227 -1.30 -25.33 13.39
C SER A 227 -0.88 -26.33 12.33
N ILE A 228 0.36 -26.20 11.87
CA ILE A 228 1.03 -27.32 11.23
C ILE A 228 1.23 -28.31 12.38
N ASP A 229 0.35 -29.30 12.45
CA ASP A 229 0.58 -30.46 13.31
C ASP A 229 1.82 -31.18 12.75
N ASP A 230 2.96 -30.96 13.39
CA ASP A 230 4.18 -31.74 13.20
C ASP A 230 3.93 -33.15 13.74
N ASN A 231 3.20 -33.98 12.98
CA ASN A 231 3.18 -35.42 13.18
C ASN A 231 4.38 -36.03 12.45
N PHE A 232 5.54 -35.97 13.09
CA PHE A 232 6.64 -36.87 12.75
C PHE A 232 6.29 -38.25 13.31
N SER A 233 5.74 -39.11 12.44
CA SER A 233 5.69 -40.55 12.69
C SER A 233 7.12 -41.07 12.66
N ASP A 234 7.63 -41.39 13.84
CA ASP A 234 8.88 -42.12 14.05
C ASP A 234 8.62 -43.60 13.75
N ASP A 235 8.81 -44.02 12.50
CA ASP A 235 8.82 -45.44 12.14
C ASP A 235 10.27 -45.93 12.08
N SER A 236 10.73 -46.42 13.22
CA SER A 236 11.92 -47.26 13.35
C SER A 236 11.59 -48.72 13.05
N PHE A 237 12.22 -49.30 12.03
CA PHE A 237 12.61 -50.73 11.95
C PHE A 237 13.83 -50.90 11.04
#